data_AF-A0A2V5T7A6-F1
#
_entry.id   AF-A0A2V5T7A6-F1
#
_cell.length_a   1.000
_cell.length_b   1.000
_cell.length_c   1.000
_cell.angle_alpha   90.00
_cell.angle_beta   90.00
_cell.angle_gamma   90.00
#
_symmetry.space_group_name_H-M   'P 1'
#
loop_
_entity.id
_entity.type
_entity.pdbx_description
1 polymer ?
#
loop_
_entity_poly.entity_id
_entity_poly.type
_entity_poly.pdbx_seq_one_letter_code
_entity_poly.pdbx_strand_id
1 'polypeptide(L)'
;MKHENPSIEICPGITRRTIANGKTMYQMIATLAAGSRMPEHRHAQEQIVHILEGQMRLIVDGVPHELSTGDSFYLGSNVPHGVETVLPTRVLDTFSPPRDDYLAIDEKARQGGAL
;
A
#
# COMPACT_ATOMS: atom_id res chain seq x y z
N MET A 1 21.24 11.26 9.50
CA MET A 1 20.19 10.46 10.16
C MET A 1 19.12 10.21 9.12
N LYS A 2 18.68 8.96 8.90
CA LYS A 2 17.55 8.70 8.00
C LYS A 2 16.32 9.29 8.68
N HIS A 3 15.82 10.44 8.22
CA HIS A 3 14.52 10.90 8.64
C HIS A 3 13.52 9.86 8.15
N GLU A 4 12.87 9.16 9.08
CA GLU A 4 11.80 8.23 8.72
C GLU A 4 10.66 9.04 8.10
N ASN A 5 10.16 8.59 6.94
CA ASN A 5 8.99 9.21 6.34
C ASN A 5 7.78 9.08 7.28
N PRO A 6 6.84 10.05 7.25
CA PRO A 6 5.66 10.00 8.10
C PRO A 6 4.81 8.76 7.79
N SER A 7 4.10 8.28 8.82
CA SER A 7 3.07 7.26 8.66
C SER A 7 1.75 7.97 8.35
N ILE A 8 1.15 7.69 7.19
CA ILE A 8 -0.06 8.34 6.70
C ILE A 8 -1.20 7.33 6.69
N GLU A 9 -2.35 7.66 7.27
CA GLU A 9 -3.55 6.84 7.14
C GLU A 9 -4.12 6.96 5.71
N ILE A 10 -4.39 5.82 5.07
CA ILE A 10 -5.03 5.78 3.75
C ILE A 10 -6.54 5.67 3.92
N CYS A 11 -6.95 4.78 4.83
CA CYS A 11 -8.32 4.55 5.25
C CYS A 11 -8.31 3.94 6.66
N PRO A 12 -9.46 3.85 7.35
CA PRO A 12 -9.51 3.39 8.74
C PRO A 12 -8.76 2.07 8.97
N GLY A 13 -7.72 2.11 9.82
CA GLY A 13 -6.94 0.93 10.20
C GLY A 13 -5.88 0.50 9.18
N ILE A 14 -5.66 1.27 8.10
CA ILE A 14 -4.60 1.03 7.11
C ILE A 14 -3.74 2.28 7.00
N THR A 15 -2.47 2.15 7.35
CA THR A 15 -1.47 3.20 7.18
C THR A 15 -0.41 2.81 6.18
N ARG A 16 0.23 3.80 5.55
CA ARG A 16 1.43 3.61 4.74
C ARG A 16 2.60 4.46 5.24
N ARG A 17 3.78 3.99 4.90
CA ARG A 17 5.02 4.77 4.96
C ARG A 17 5.84 4.53 3.70
N THR A 18 6.17 5.59 2.98
CA THR A 18 7.10 5.52 1.84
C THR A 18 8.49 5.12 2.35
N ILE A 19 9.11 4.12 1.74
CA ILE A 19 10.46 3.62 2.13
C ILE A 19 11.52 4.05 1.12
N ALA A 20 11.19 4.02 -0.18
CA ALA A 20 12.07 4.45 -1.25
C ALA A 20 11.24 4.96 -2.43
N ASN A 21 11.77 5.93 -3.17
CA ASN A 21 11.20 6.35 -4.45
C ASN A 21 12.33 6.84 -5.37
N GLY A 22 12.09 6.75 -6.67
CA GLY A 22 12.93 7.29 -7.71
C GLY A 22 12.07 7.76 -8.88
N LYS A 23 12.68 8.00 -10.03
CA LYS A 23 11.97 8.53 -11.20
C LYS A 23 10.89 7.60 -11.75
N THR A 24 11.11 6.29 -11.68
CA THR A 24 10.25 5.28 -12.33
C THR A 24 9.71 4.22 -11.39
N MET A 25 10.14 4.21 -10.12
CA MET A 25 9.72 3.20 -9.14
C MET A 25 9.50 3.83 -7.77
N TYR A 26 8.58 3.24 -7.01
CA TYR A 26 8.18 3.69 -5.68
C TYR A 26 7.90 2.48 -4.79
N GLN A 27 8.29 2.54 -3.53
CA GLN A 27 8.02 1.51 -2.54
C GLN A 27 7.51 2.11 -1.24
N MET A 28 6.50 1.44 -0.67
CA MET A 28 5.95 1.74 0.64
C MET A 28 5.75 0.48 1.46
N ILE A 29 5.76 0.63 2.79
CA ILE A 29 5.20 -0.37 3.68
C ILE A 29 3.78 0.06 4.04
N ALA A 30 2.80 -0.79 3.78
CA ALA A 30 1.46 -0.67 4.33
C ALA A 30 1.35 -1.52 5.61
N THR A 31 0.76 -0.96 6.66
CA THR A 31 0.42 -1.67 7.90
C THR A 31 -1.10 -1.71 8.03
N LEU A 32 -1.66 -2.92 8.09
CA LEU A 32 -3.10 -3.16 8.06
C LEU A 32 -3.51 -3.83 9.38
N ALA A 33 -4.45 -3.22 10.09
CA ALA A 33 -5.05 -3.81 11.28
C ALA A 33 -5.96 -4.99 10.90
N ALA A 34 -6.06 -6.00 11.77
CA ALA A 34 -7.01 -7.10 11.58
C ALA A 34 -8.45 -6.56 11.43
N GLY A 35 -9.19 -7.09 10.45
CA GLY A 35 -10.55 -6.64 10.15
C GLY A 35 -10.65 -5.32 9.38
N SER A 36 -9.54 -4.63 9.11
CA SER A 36 -9.54 -3.44 8.25
C SER A 36 -9.89 -3.81 6.80
N ARG A 37 -10.41 -2.82 6.07
CA ARG A 37 -10.86 -2.98 4.68
C ARG A 37 -10.39 -1.79 3.85
N MET A 38 -9.72 -2.09 2.73
CA MET A 38 -9.49 -1.13 1.66
C MET A 38 -10.59 -1.31 0.62
N PRO A 39 -11.44 -0.28 0.36
CA PRO A 39 -12.42 -0.34 -0.71
C PRO A 39 -11.78 -0.66 -2.06
N GLU A 40 -12.59 -1.20 -2.98
CA GLU A 40 -12.16 -1.37 -4.35
C GLU A 40 -11.75 -0.02 -4.93
N HIS A 41 -10.57 0.01 -5.54
CA HIS A 41 -10.04 1.15 -6.26
C HIS A 41 -9.19 0.66 -7.43
N ARG A 42 -8.70 1.60 -8.23
CA ARG A 42 -7.77 1.34 -9.32
C ARG A 42 -6.88 2.55 -9.51
N HIS A 43 -5.69 2.32 -10.05
CA HIS A 43 -4.73 3.38 -10.35
C HIS A 43 -3.91 2.98 -11.57
N ALA A 44 -3.26 3.96 -12.22
CA ALA A 44 -2.55 3.73 -13.48
C ALA A 44 -1.22 3.00 -13.29
N GLN A 45 -0.70 2.98 -12.07
CA GLN A 45 0.54 2.29 -11.73
C GLN A 45 0.34 0.78 -11.77
N GLU A 46 1.33 0.07 -12.29
CA GLU A 46 1.48 -1.35 -11.99
C GLU A 46 1.93 -1.50 -10.53
N GLN A 47 1.50 -2.58 -9.87
CA GLN A 47 1.80 -2.83 -8.47
C GLN A 47 2.23 -4.28 -8.24
N ILE A 48 3.25 -4.46 -7.40
CA ILE A 48 3.57 -5.75 -6.78
C ILE A 48 3.26 -5.63 -5.31
N VAL A 49 2.36 -6.50 -4.84
CA VAL A 49 2.01 -6.71 -3.44
C VAL A 49 2.92 -7.82 -2.92
N HIS A 50 3.69 -7.57 -1.86
CA HIS A 50 4.48 -8.61 -1.19
C HIS A 50 4.19 -8.64 0.31
N ILE A 51 3.77 -9.80 0.84
CA ILE A 51 3.42 -9.92 2.26
C ILE A 51 4.69 -10.15 3.08
N LEU A 52 5.06 -9.16 3.89
CA LEU A 52 6.18 -9.27 4.82
C LEU A 52 5.81 -10.09 6.05
N GLU A 53 4.56 -9.94 6.52
CA GLU A 53 4.05 -10.59 7.72
C GLU A 53 2.51 -10.54 7.70
N GLY A 54 1.84 -11.61 8.15
CA GLY A 54 0.40 -11.63 8.36
C GLY A 54 -0.37 -12.38 7.26
N GLN A 55 -1.64 -12.03 7.11
CA GLN A 55 -2.56 -12.66 6.16
C GLN A 55 -3.69 -11.69 5.78
N MET A 56 -3.96 -11.59 4.47
CA MET A 56 -5.06 -10.80 3.93
C MET A 56 -5.69 -11.48 2.71
N ARG A 57 -6.88 -11.01 2.33
CA ARG A 57 -7.49 -11.27 1.03
C ARG A 57 -7.32 -10.05 0.14
N LEU A 58 -6.63 -10.22 -0.97
CA LEU A 58 -6.62 -9.26 -2.05
C LEU A 58 -7.80 -9.59 -2.99
N ILE A 59 -8.72 -8.66 -3.17
CA ILE A 59 -9.87 -8.83 -4.05
C ILE A 59 -9.50 -8.19 -5.38
N VAL A 60 -9.45 -8.95 -6.47
CA VAL A 60 -9.05 -8.48 -7.80
C VAL A 60 -10.16 -8.78 -8.79
N ASP A 61 -10.73 -7.74 -9.40
CA ASP A 61 -11.88 -7.86 -10.30
C ASP A 61 -13.03 -8.70 -9.69
N GLY A 62 -13.33 -8.46 -8.41
CA GLY A 62 -14.33 -9.21 -7.63
C GLY A 62 -13.91 -10.61 -7.16
N VAL A 63 -12.72 -11.10 -7.54
CA VAL A 63 -12.22 -12.43 -7.16
C VAL A 63 -11.29 -12.35 -5.96
N PRO A 64 -11.56 -13.08 -4.86
CA PRO A 64 -10.68 -13.09 -3.69
C PRO A 64 -9.44 -13.98 -3.91
N HIS A 65 -8.28 -13.46 -3.54
CA HIS A 65 -7.00 -14.17 -3.48
C HIS A 65 -6.44 -14.10 -2.06
N GLU A 66 -6.24 -15.24 -1.41
CA GLU A 66 -5.61 -15.29 -0.09
C GLU A 66 -4.10 -15.18 -0.22
N LEU A 67 -3.50 -14.25 0.52
CA LEU A 67 -2.06 -14.01 0.55
C LEU A 67 -1.57 -14.04 2.01
N SER A 68 -0.44 -14.69 2.22
CA SER A 68 0.22 -14.89 3.50
C SER A 68 1.70 -14.53 3.43
N THR A 69 2.38 -14.46 4.58
CA THR A 69 3.81 -14.15 4.67
C THR A 69 4.66 -14.85 3.59
N GLY A 70 5.37 -14.07 2.79
CA GLY A 70 6.22 -14.54 1.70
C GLY A 70 5.54 -14.53 0.32
N ASP A 71 4.21 -14.51 0.26
CA ASP A 71 3.48 -14.47 -1.00
C ASP A 71 3.64 -13.13 -1.71
N SER A 72 3.55 -13.17 -3.05
CA SER A 72 3.56 -11.98 -3.90
C SER A 72 2.45 -12.05 -4.93
N PHE A 73 1.89 -10.89 -5.28
CA PHE A 73 0.86 -10.77 -6.30
C PHE A 73 1.15 -9.58 -7.22
N TYR A 74 0.99 -9.77 -8.53
CA TYR A 74 1.12 -8.71 -9.52
C TYR A 74 -0.26 -8.15 -9.89
N LEU A 75 -0.39 -6.83 -9.82
CA LEU A 75 -1.54 -6.07 -10.24
C LEU A 75 -1.15 -5.21 -11.45
N GLY A 76 -1.81 -5.47 -12.57
CA GLY A 76 -1.67 -4.65 -13.77
C GLY A 76 -2.31 -3.27 -13.60
N SER A 77 -1.92 -2.34 -14.48
CA SER A 77 -2.47 -0.99 -14.53
C SER A 77 -4.00 -0.99 -14.64
N ASN A 78 -4.66 -0.16 -13.83
CA ASN A 78 -6.11 0.05 -13.79
C ASN A 78 -6.97 -1.20 -13.52
N VAL A 79 -6.38 -2.31 -13.10
CA VAL A 79 -7.12 -3.49 -12.62
C VAL A 79 -7.81 -3.11 -11.29
N PRO A 80 -9.14 -3.26 -11.16
CA PRO A 80 -9.84 -2.99 -9.90
C PRO A 80 -9.36 -3.95 -8.81
N HIS A 81 -9.00 -3.40 -7.65
CA HIS A 81 -8.58 -4.20 -6.50
C HIS A 81 -8.95 -3.57 -5.14
N GLY A 82 -9.17 -4.41 -4.13
CA GLY A 82 -9.43 -4.04 -2.74
C GLY A 82 -8.80 -5.04 -1.77
N VAL A 83 -8.87 -4.78 -0.46
CA VAL A 83 -8.26 -5.64 0.57
C VAL A 83 -9.23 -5.89 1.72
N GLU A 84 -9.28 -7.14 2.18
CA GLU A 84 -9.84 -7.50 3.48
C GLU A 84 -8.74 -8.14 4.35
N THR A 85 -8.43 -7.53 5.50
CA THR A 85 -7.33 -7.99 6.35
C THR A 85 -7.80 -9.04 7.36
N VAL A 86 -7.18 -10.23 7.34
CA VAL A 86 -7.57 -11.35 8.21
C VAL A 86 -6.81 -11.30 9.53
N LEU A 87 -5.47 -11.19 9.48
CA LEU A 87 -4.58 -10.99 10.61
C LEU A 87 -3.86 -9.64 10.47
N PRO A 88 -3.32 -9.04 11.55
CA PRO A 88 -2.48 -7.86 11.40
C PRO A 88 -1.39 -8.13 10.36
N THR A 89 -1.33 -7.28 9.33
CA THR A 89 -0.55 -7.57 8.11
C THR A 89 0.36 -6.40 7.76
N ARG A 90 1.58 -6.72 7.32
CA ARG A 90 2.53 -5.77 6.76
C ARG A 90 2.82 -6.15 5.32
N VAL A 91 2.67 -5.19 4.43
CA VAL A 91 2.84 -5.37 2.98
C VAL A 91 3.94 -4.44 2.50
N LEU A 92 4.87 -4.94 1.70
CA LEU A 92 5.75 -4.12 0.87
C LEU A 92 5.07 -3.97 -0.49
N ASP A 93 4.51 -2.79 -0.74
CA ASP A 93 3.96 -2.47 -2.05
C ASP A 93 5.00 -1.75 -2.89
N THR A 94 5.19 -2.25 -4.11
CA THR A 94 6.08 -1.66 -5.12
C THR A 94 5.25 -1.20 -6.30
N PHE A 95 5.46 0.03 -6.77
CA PHE A 95 4.71 0.63 -7.86
C PHE A 95 5.61 1.16 -8.97
N SER A 96 5.09 1.15 -10.19
CA SER A 96 5.68 1.81 -11.35
C SER A 96 4.57 2.41 -12.24
N PRO A 97 4.62 3.71 -12.59
CA PRO A 97 5.53 4.75 -12.06
C PRO A 97 5.27 5.04 -10.56
N PRO A 98 5.95 6.02 -9.95
CA PRO A 98 5.63 6.44 -8.60
C PRO A 98 4.17 6.88 -8.39
N ARG A 99 3.73 6.81 -7.13
CA ARG A 99 2.45 7.36 -6.66
C ARG A 99 2.63 8.83 -6.28
N ASP A 100 2.55 9.71 -7.28
CA ASP A 100 2.76 11.16 -7.09
C ASP A 100 1.78 11.79 -6.09
N ASP A 101 0.55 11.27 -6.04
CA ASP A 101 -0.46 11.65 -5.06
C ASP A 101 0.00 11.35 -3.62
N TYR A 102 0.62 10.19 -3.40
CA TYR A 102 1.19 9.81 -2.11
C TYR A 102 2.44 10.63 -1.76
N LEU A 103 3.31 10.87 -2.74
CA LEU A 103 4.52 11.68 -2.54
C LEU A 103 4.18 13.13 -2.16
N ALA A 104 3.14 13.71 -2.76
CA ALA A 104 2.67 15.05 -2.42
C ALA A 104 2.11 15.12 -0.99
N ILE A 105 1.41 14.09 -0.52
CA ILE A 105 0.94 13.99 0.86
C ILE A 105 2.12 13.88 1.83
N ASP A 106 3.12 13.06 1.50
CA ASP A 106 4.31 12.88 2.34
C ASP A 106 5.08 14.19 2.51
N GLU A 107 5.15 15.00 1.45
CA GLU A 107 5.81 16.30 1.49
C GLU A 107 5.09 17.28 2.41
N LYS A 108 3.75 17.38 2.32
CA LYS A 108 2.95 18.21 3.22
C LYS A 108 3.11 17.80 4.68
N ALA A 109 3.09 16.49 4.94
CA ALA A 109 3.27 15.94 6.28
C ALA A 109 4.66 16.23 6.87
N ARG A 110 5.73 16.17 6.05
CA ARG A 110 7.09 16.56 6.48
C ARG A 110 7.21 18.05 6.83
N GLN A 111 6.41 18.90 6.20
CA GLN A 111 6.42 20.35 6.42
C GLN A 111 5.57 20.78 7.63
N GLY A 112 4.99 19.84 8.40
CA GLY A 112 4.18 20.15 9.57
C GLY A 112 2.76 20.63 9.26
N GLY A 113 2.28 20.41 8.03
CA GLY A 113 0.87 20.62 7.70
C GLY A 113 0.02 19.53 8.39
N ALA A 114 -0.92 19.94 9.23
CA ALA A 114 -1.93 19.04 9.76
C ALA A 114 -2.68 18.38 8.58
N LEU A 115 -2.73 17.04 8.57
CA LEU A 115 -3.52 16.24 7.65
C LEU A 115 -4.97 16.13 8.15
#